data_AF-A0A924K459-F1
#
_entry.id   AF-A0A924K459-F1
#
_cell.length_a   1.000
_cell.length_b   1.000
_cell.length_c   1.000
_cell.angle_alpha   90.00
_cell.angle_beta   90.00
_cell.angle_gamma   90.00
#
_symmetry.space_group_name_H-M   'P 1'
#
loop_
_entity.id
_entity.type
_entity.pdbx_description
1 polymer ?
#
loop_
_entity_poly.entity_id
_entity_poly.type
_entity_poly.pdbx_seq_one_letter_code
_entity_poly.pdbx_strand_id
1 'polypeptide(L)'
;MAFIYYVTQIQFDYGAVKLLKQECERVGITKPLIVTDAGVKAAGVLQKALDALPGMTVAVFDQTPSNPTEAAVRAAVAVYHASGCDGLIAVGGGSAIDCAKGVAIAATHEGPLKTYATIEGGSLKITDRAVPLIAVPTTSGTGSEVARGAIIILDDHRKLGFHSWHLVPKSAICDPELTLGLPAKLTAATGMDAIAHCMETFMAPAFNPPADGIGLDGLQRGWAHIERATRDGSDRE
;
A
#
# COMPACT_ATOMS: atom_id res chain seq x y z
N MET A 1 25.02 -8.66 -12.52
CA MET A 1 24.18 -9.84 -12.21
C MET A 1 22.77 -9.33 -12.01
N ALA A 2 21.81 -9.77 -12.82
CA ALA A 2 20.41 -9.40 -12.67
C ALA A 2 19.75 -10.33 -11.64
N PHE A 3 19.03 -9.76 -10.67
CA PHE A 3 18.31 -10.51 -9.64
C PHE A 3 16.94 -9.88 -9.44
N ILE A 4 15.97 -10.73 -9.10
CA ILE A 4 14.67 -10.31 -8.63
C ILE A 4 14.40 -11.02 -7.31
N TYR A 5 14.06 -10.23 -6.28
CA TYR A 5 13.71 -10.73 -4.95
C TYR A 5 12.29 -10.32 -4.63
N TYR A 6 11.42 -11.31 -4.43
CA TYR A 6 10.08 -11.09 -3.93
C TYR A 6 10.12 -11.15 -2.40
N VAL A 7 10.26 -9.98 -1.78
CA VAL A 7 10.30 -9.84 -0.31
C VAL A 7 8.89 -9.87 0.30
N THR A 8 7.91 -9.37 -0.45
CA THR A 8 6.49 -9.42 -0.11
C THR A 8 5.87 -10.73 -0.56
N GLN A 9 5.07 -11.37 0.30
CA GLN A 9 4.21 -12.48 -0.11
C GLN A 9 2.99 -11.91 -0.85
N ILE A 10 2.85 -12.23 -2.13
CA ILE A 10 1.78 -11.68 -2.98
C ILE A 10 0.70 -12.75 -3.18
N GLN A 11 -0.54 -12.41 -2.88
CA GLN A 11 -1.72 -13.25 -3.09
C GLN A 11 -2.66 -12.53 -4.04
N PHE A 12 -3.03 -13.20 -5.13
CA PHE A 12 -3.86 -12.63 -6.17
C PHE A 12 -4.97 -13.60 -6.50
N ASP A 13 -6.20 -13.26 -6.12
CA ASP A 13 -7.40 -14.01 -6.52
C ASP A 13 -8.67 -13.23 -6.15
N TYR A 14 -9.79 -13.57 -6.80
CA TYR A 14 -11.11 -13.09 -6.40
C TYR A 14 -11.46 -13.61 -5.00
N GLY A 15 -11.75 -12.70 -4.06
CA GLY A 15 -12.04 -13.05 -2.68
C GLY A 15 -10.80 -13.33 -1.83
N ALA A 16 -9.58 -13.03 -2.32
CA ALA A 16 -8.33 -13.19 -1.59
C ALA A 16 -8.31 -12.41 -0.27
N VAL A 17 -9.14 -11.37 -0.09
CA VAL A 17 -9.29 -10.65 1.19
C VAL A 17 -9.62 -11.59 2.36
N LYS A 18 -10.24 -12.74 2.10
CA LYS A 18 -10.54 -13.76 3.12
C LYS A 18 -9.29 -14.38 3.76
N LEU A 19 -8.12 -14.25 3.11
CA LEU A 19 -6.84 -14.71 3.65
C LEU A 19 -6.25 -13.74 4.68
N LEU A 20 -6.86 -12.55 4.87
CA LEU A 20 -6.30 -11.48 5.71
C LEU A 20 -6.00 -11.93 7.14
N LYS A 21 -6.90 -12.67 7.79
CA LYS A 21 -6.66 -13.22 9.13
C LYS A 21 -5.48 -14.19 9.16
N GLN A 22 -5.40 -15.10 8.19
CA GLN A 22 -4.28 -16.04 8.08
C GLN A 22 -2.95 -15.31 7.92
N GLU A 23 -2.94 -14.23 7.14
CA GLU A 23 -1.74 -13.41 6.97
C GLU A 23 -1.36 -12.67 8.26
N CYS A 24 -2.33 -12.15 9.02
CA CYS A 24 -2.07 -11.58 10.34
C CYS A 24 -1.41 -12.61 11.27
N GLU A 25 -1.96 -13.83 11.35
CA GLU A 25 -1.42 -14.93 12.16
C GLU A 25 0.01 -15.29 11.73
N ARG A 26 0.27 -15.40 10.42
CA ARG A 26 1.58 -15.72 9.84
C ARG A 26 2.65 -14.69 10.20
N VAL A 27 2.29 -13.40 10.18
CA VAL A 27 3.23 -12.30 10.43
C VAL A 27 3.25 -11.83 11.88
N GLY A 28 2.46 -12.46 12.75
CA GLY A 28 2.43 -12.21 14.19
C GLY A 28 1.66 -10.96 14.61
N ILE A 29 0.69 -10.51 13.81
CA ILE A 29 -0.18 -9.37 14.13
C ILE A 29 -1.45 -9.88 14.84
N THR A 30 -1.70 -9.40 16.06
CA THR A 30 -2.86 -9.82 16.87
C THR A 30 -3.88 -8.70 17.10
N LYS A 31 -3.43 -7.44 17.07
CA LYS A 31 -4.24 -6.24 17.23
C LYS A 31 -3.88 -5.22 16.14
N PRO A 32 -4.37 -5.41 14.91
CA PRO A 32 -4.04 -4.51 13.82
C PRO A 32 -4.74 -3.15 13.97
N LEU A 33 -4.05 -2.10 13.53
CA LEU A 33 -4.69 -0.87 13.07
C LEU A 33 -4.92 -0.98 11.55
N ILE A 34 -6.18 -0.91 11.12
CA ILE A 34 -6.51 -0.68 9.71
C ILE A 34 -6.33 0.81 9.40
N VAL A 35 -5.53 1.12 8.40
CA VAL A 35 -5.34 2.46 7.84
C VAL A 35 -6.03 2.52 6.47
N THR A 36 -6.98 3.44 6.32
CA THR A 36 -7.83 3.57 5.13
C THR A 36 -8.31 5.00 4.93
N ASP A 37 -9.15 5.24 3.93
CA ASP A 37 -9.76 6.52 3.63
C ASP A 37 -11.29 6.48 3.61
N ALA A 38 -11.90 7.66 3.66
CA ALA A 38 -13.35 7.82 3.71
C ALA A 38 -14.06 7.26 2.45
N GLY A 39 -13.41 7.27 1.29
CA GLY A 39 -13.94 6.71 0.05
C GLY A 39 -14.01 5.19 0.08
N VAL A 40 -12.94 4.53 0.54
CA VAL A 40 -12.88 3.08 0.75
C VAL A 40 -13.93 2.63 1.78
N LYS A 41 -14.12 3.41 2.85
CA LYS A 41 -15.20 3.18 3.82
C LYS A 41 -16.59 3.32 3.19
N ALA A 42 -16.84 4.41 2.47
CA ALA A 42 -18.12 4.67 1.81
C ALA A 42 -18.48 3.61 0.76
N ALA A 43 -17.48 3.02 0.10
CA ALA A 43 -17.64 1.93 -0.86
C ALA A 43 -17.90 0.56 -0.20
N GLY A 44 -17.91 0.47 1.14
CA GLY A 44 -18.09 -0.79 1.87
C GLY A 44 -16.88 -1.74 1.83
N VAL A 45 -15.77 -1.32 1.23
CA VAL A 45 -14.54 -2.12 1.12
C VAL A 45 -13.87 -2.31 2.48
N LEU A 46 -13.89 -1.29 3.34
CA LEU A 46 -13.44 -1.42 4.73
C LEU A 46 -14.22 -2.53 5.46
N GLN A 47 -15.53 -2.63 5.23
CA GLN A 47 -16.35 -3.66 5.89
C GLN A 47 -15.93 -5.07 5.45
N LYS A 48 -15.65 -5.28 4.16
CA LYS A 48 -15.13 -6.57 3.66
C LYS A 48 -13.83 -6.98 4.36
N ALA A 49 -12.92 -6.03 4.61
CA ALA A 49 -11.69 -6.29 5.34
C ALA A 49 -11.93 -6.61 6.82
N LEU A 50 -12.86 -5.91 7.49
CA LEU A 50 -13.24 -6.19 8.87
C LEU A 50 -13.89 -7.58 9.01
N ASP A 51 -14.78 -7.93 8.08
CA ASP A 51 -15.46 -9.23 8.05
C ASP A 51 -14.47 -10.39 7.83
N ALA A 52 -13.33 -10.13 7.20
CA ALA A 52 -12.23 -11.08 7.01
C ALA A 52 -11.35 -11.28 8.27
N LEU A 53 -11.62 -10.57 9.37
CA LEU A 53 -10.86 -10.61 10.62
C LEU A 53 -11.70 -11.09 11.82
N PRO A 54 -12.48 -12.20 11.72
CA PRO A 54 -13.38 -12.60 12.78
C PRO A 54 -12.63 -12.95 14.08
N GLY A 55 -13.07 -12.34 15.17
CA GLY A 55 -12.53 -12.54 16.52
C GLY A 55 -11.24 -11.77 16.83
N MET A 56 -10.74 -10.96 15.90
CA MET A 56 -9.61 -10.06 16.17
C MET A 56 -10.10 -8.71 16.71
N THR A 57 -9.34 -8.13 17.63
CA THR A 57 -9.56 -6.74 18.07
C THR A 57 -8.90 -5.82 17.06
N VAL A 58 -9.69 -5.04 16.32
CA VAL A 58 -9.20 -4.21 15.22
C VAL A 58 -9.50 -2.74 15.53
N ALA A 59 -8.48 -1.89 15.43
CA ALA A 59 -8.65 -0.45 15.43
C ALA A 59 -8.73 0.08 13.98
N VAL A 60 -9.37 1.21 13.77
CA VAL A 60 -9.52 1.82 12.43
C VAL A 60 -9.12 3.29 12.47
N PHE A 61 -8.31 3.68 11.48
CA PHE A 61 -8.08 5.06 11.09
C PHE A 61 -8.52 5.24 9.64
N ASP A 62 -9.58 6.00 9.41
CA ASP A 62 -10.23 6.20 8.09
C ASP A 62 -10.08 7.63 7.55
N GLN A 63 -9.17 8.41 8.14
CA GLN A 63 -8.97 9.83 7.83
C GLN A 63 -7.74 10.07 6.96
N THR A 64 -7.27 9.08 6.20
CA THR A 64 -6.15 9.28 5.27
C THR A 64 -6.56 10.22 4.12
N PRO A 65 -5.85 11.34 3.92
CA PRO A 65 -6.10 12.22 2.78
C PRO A 65 -5.52 11.64 1.48
N SER A 66 -6.01 12.12 0.32
CA SER A 66 -5.55 11.65 -1.00
C SER A 66 -4.05 11.81 -1.24
N ASN A 67 -3.40 12.78 -0.59
CA ASN A 67 -1.94 12.80 -0.45
C ASN A 67 -1.64 12.73 1.05
N PRO A 68 -1.03 11.63 1.56
CA PRO A 68 -0.87 11.44 2.99
C PRO A 68 0.03 12.53 3.58
N THR A 69 -0.36 13.04 4.74
CA THR A 69 0.33 14.13 5.44
C THR A 69 0.95 13.64 6.75
N GLU A 70 1.98 14.33 7.22
CA GLU A 70 2.58 14.06 8.53
C GLU A 70 1.56 14.21 9.67
N ALA A 71 0.61 15.14 9.53
CA ALA A 71 -0.52 15.27 10.45
C ALA A 71 -1.41 14.02 10.48
N ALA A 72 -1.74 13.44 9.32
CA ALA A 72 -2.52 12.20 9.25
C ALA A 72 -1.75 11.02 9.85
N VAL A 73 -0.45 10.93 9.59
CA VAL A 73 0.43 9.92 10.21
C VAL A 73 0.42 10.05 11.74
N ARG A 74 0.59 11.27 12.28
CA ARG A 74 0.52 11.49 13.74
C ARG A 74 -0.84 11.11 14.33
N ALA A 75 -1.93 11.43 13.65
CA ALA A 75 -3.28 11.06 14.10
C ALA A 75 -3.45 9.54 14.13
N ALA A 76 -3.00 8.83 13.09
CA ALA A 76 -3.03 7.38 13.04
C ALA A 76 -2.12 6.72 14.09
N VAL A 77 -0.93 7.28 14.36
CA VAL A 77 -0.04 6.84 15.45
C VAL A 77 -0.71 6.99 16.82
N ALA A 78 -1.48 8.05 17.04
CA ALA A 78 -2.23 8.22 18.30
C ALA A 78 -3.26 7.10 18.48
N VAL A 79 -3.99 6.72 17.42
CA VAL A 79 -4.93 5.59 17.45
C VAL A 79 -4.20 4.26 17.67
N TYR A 80 -3.06 4.06 16.99
CA TYR A 80 -2.21 2.87 17.14
C TYR A 80 -1.81 2.65 18.60
N HIS A 81 -1.29 3.67 19.27
CA HIS A 81 -0.86 3.57 20.66
C HIS A 81 -2.05 3.47 21.63
N ALA A 82 -3.10 4.27 21.45
CA ALA A 82 -4.27 4.26 22.33
C ALA A 82 -4.99 2.90 22.34
N SER A 83 -4.97 2.21 21.20
CA SER A 83 -5.61 0.90 21.04
C SER A 83 -4.68 -0.27 21.38
N GLY A 84 -3.40 0.00 21.67
CA GLY A 84 -2.39 -1.03 21.93
C GLY A 84 -2.17 -1.95 20.73
N CYS A 85 -2.15 -1.38 19.52
CA CYS A 85 -1.93 -2.13 18.29
C CYS A 85 -0.50 -2.66 18.18
N ASP A 86 -0.33 -3.77 17.45
CA ASP A 86 0.96 -4.44 17.21
C ASP A 86 1.30 -4.62 15.72
N GLY A 87 0.40 -4.16 14.85
CA GLY A 87 0.54 -4.31 13.40
C GLY A 87 -0.35 -3.35 12.62
N LEU A 88 -0.08 -3.27 11.33
CA LEU A 88 -0.81 -2.42 10.40
C LEU A 88 -1.43 -3.24 9.27
N ILE A 89 -2.63 -2.85 8.87
CA ILE A 89 -3.26 -3.31 7.64
C ILE A 89 -3.64 -2.06 6.85
N ALA A 90 -3.05 -1.85 5.68
CA ALA A 90 -3.46 -0.77 4.77
C ALA A 90 -4.54 -1.29 3.83
N VAL A 91 -5.74 -0.72 3.87
CA VAL A 91 -6.83 -1.04 2.92
C VAL A 91 -7.13 0.21 2.11
N GLY A 92 -6.74 0.24 0.84
CA GLY A 92 -6.96 1.40 -0.01
C GLY A 92 -5.99 1.50 -1.17
N GLY A 93 -5.93 2.68 -1.79
CA GLY A 93 -4.91 3.00 -2.79
C GLY A 93 -3.54 3.34 -2.19
N GLY A 94 -2.63 3.84 -3.02
CA GLY A 94 -1.27 4.21 -2.60
C GLY A 94 -1.22 5.16 -1.41
N SER A 95 -2.17 6.08 -1.26
CA SER A 95 -2.21 7.04 -0.16
C SER A 95 -2.41 6.38 1.21
N ALA A 96 -3.30 5.39 1.30
CA ALA A 96 -3.52 4.61 2.53
C ALA A 96 -2.28 3.77 2.88
N ILE A 97 -1.66 3.15 1.87
CA ILE A 97 -0.46 2.33 2.03
C ILE A 97 0.73 3.19 2.48
N ASP A 98 0.94 4.34 1.85
CA ASP A 98 2.01 5.29 2.20
C ASP A 98 1.79 5.90 3.59
N CYS A 99 0.53 6.21 3.95
CA CYS A 99 0.19 6.64 5.30
C CYS A 99 0.54 5.55 6.34
N ALA A 100 0.17 4.30 6.07
CA ALA A 100 0.50 3.18 6.96
C ALA A 100 2.01 2.97 7.09
N LYS A 101 2.78 3.10 6.00
CA LYS A 101 4.25 3.07 6.06
C LYS A 101 4.82 4.22 6.89
N GLY A 102 4.22 5.41 6.82
CA GLY A 102 4.54 6.53 7.71
C GLY A 102 4.30 6.19 9.19
N VAL A 103 3.16 5.56 9.50
CA VAL A 103 2.84 5.07 10.85
C VAL A 103 3.85 4.01 11.30
N ALA A 104 4.25 3.11 10.40
CA ALA A 104 5.23 2.07 10.70
C ALA A 104 6.58 2.61 11.17
N ILE A 105 6.98 3.79 10.67
CA ILE A 105 8.17 4.51 11.15
C ILE A 105 7.83 5.21 12.47
N ALA A 106 6.85 6.12 12.44
CA ALA A 106 6.59 7.08 13.51
C ALA A 106 6.10 6.46 14.83
N ALA A 107 5.54 5.24 14.79
CA ALA A 107 5.12 4.53 16.00
C ALA A 107 6.29 3.90 16.79
N THR A 108 7.46 3.72 16.19
CA THR A 108 8.58 2.98 16.81
C THR A 108 9.94 3.66 16.68
N HIS A 109 10.05 4.68 15.85
CA HIS A 109 11.26 5.45 15.64
C HIS A 109 11.09 6.87 16.16
N GLU A 110 11.90 7.24 17.13
CA GLU A 110 11.76 8.51 17.86
C GLU A 110 12.08 9.74 17.01
N GLY A 111 11.48 10.87 17.39
CA GLY A 111 11.78 12.17 16.80
C GLY A 111 10.97 12.47 15.52
N PRO A 112 11.28 13.60 14.86
CA PRO A 112 10.50 14.09 13.72
C PRO A 112 10.57 13.13 12.52
N LEU A 113 9.45 12.95 11.82
CA LEU A 113 9.39 12.04 10.67
C LEU A 113 10.42 12.41 9.60
N LYS A 114 10.65 13.71 9.36
CA LYS A 114 11.68 14.22 8.42
C LYS A 114 13.07 13.59 8.61
N THR A 115 13.44 13.20 9.83
CA THR A 115 14.74 12.57 10.14
C THR A 115 14.98 11.28 9.37
N TYR A 116 13.89 10.62 8.95
CA TYR A 116 13.87 9.33 8.26
C TYR A 116 13.74 9.46 6.74
N ALA A 117 13.56 10.69 6.22
CA ALA A 117 13.42 10.91 4.78
C ALA A 117 14.73 10.59 4.04
N THR A 118 14.62 10.02 2.83
CA THR A 118 15.78 9.56 2.05
C THR A 118 16.74 10.70 1.71
N ILE A 119 16.21 11.85 1.32
CA ILE A 119 17.03 13.03 0.98
C ILE A 119 17.77 13.62 2.20
N GLU A 120 17.29 13.31 3.41
CA GLU A 120 17.89 13.72 4.68
C GLU A 120 18.88 12.66 5.21
N GLY A 121 19.24 11.65 4.38
CA GLY A 121 20.08 10.51 4.79
C GLY A 121 19.41 9.56 5.79
N GLY A 122 18.08 9.64 5.92
CA GLY A 122 17.31 8.95 6.95
C GLY A 122 17.02 7.47 6.68
N SER A 123 17.19 7.00 5.45
CA SER A 123 16.84 5.63 5.05
C SER A 123 17.48 4.54 5.92
N LEU A 124 18.76 4.72 6.31
CA LEU A 124 19.49 3.76 7.15
C LEU A 124 19.08 3.81 8.63
N LYS A 125 18.33 4.83 9.05
CA LYS A 125 17.83 4.98 10.42
C LYS A 125 16.51 4.23 10.65
N ILE A 126 15.84 3.81 9.58
CA ILE A 126 14.65 2.97 9.63
C ILE A 126 15.13 1.52 9.77
N THR A 127 14.89 0.91 10.93
CA THR A 127 15.36 -0.45 11.25
C THR A 127 14.20 -1.45 11.23
N ASP A 128 14.51 -2.70 11.57
CA ASP A 128 13.58 -3.80 11.83
C ASP A 128 12.53 -3.53 12.92
N ARG A 129 12.66 -2.44 13.67
CA ARG A 129 11.63 -1.96 14.61
C ARG A 129 10.40 -1.40 13.91
N ALA A 130 10.44 -1.17 12.59
CA ALA A 130 9.27 -0.66 11.86
C ALA A 130 8.10 -1.63 12.00
N VAL A 131 6.90 -1.09 12.27
CA VAL A 131 5.71 -1.91 12.53
C VAL A 131 5.40 -2.80 11.30
N PRO A 132 5.11 -4.10 11.47
CA PRO A 132 4.76 -4.97 10.35
C PRO A 132 3.47 -4.51 9.67
N LEU A 133 3.47 -4.57 8.34
CA LEU A 133 2.39 -4.07 7.49
C LEU A 133 1.91 -5.15 6.52
N ILE A 134 0.59 -5.36 6.44
CA ILE A 134 -0.08 -6.06 5.34
C ILE A 134 -0.79 -5.01 4.48
N ALA A 135 -0.66 -5.11 3.15
CA ALA A 135 -1.34 -4.23 2.21
C ALA A 135 -2.47 -4.96 1.47
N VAL A 136 -3.62 -4.31 1.37
CA VAL A 136 -4.81 -4.76 0.63
C VAL A 136 -5.16 -3.65 -0.36
N PRO A 137 -4.51 -3.61 -1.54
CA PRO A 137 -4.73 -2.55 -2.52
C PRO A 137 -6.16 -2.59 -3.07
N THR A 138 -6.77 -1.41 -3.21
CA THR A 138 -8.12 -1.23 -3.79
C THR A 138 -8.10 -0.44 -5.09
N THR A 139 -6.91 -0.26 -5.65
CA THR A 139 -6.65 0.42 -6.93
C THR A 139 -5.60 -0.36 -7.70
N SER A 140 -5.71 -0.44 -9.02
CA SER A 140 -4.73 -1.13 -9.87
C SER A 140 -3.78 -0.12 -10.51
N GLY A 141 -2.75 0.32 -9.76
CA GLY A 141 -1.86 1.39 -10.23
C GLY A 141 -0.51 1.50 -9.54
N THR A 142 -0.51 1.97 -8.30
CA THR A 142 0.69 2.54 -7.66
C THR A 142 1.79 1.53 -7.37
N GLY A 143 1.44 0.25 -7.17
CA GLY A 143 2.37 -0.80 -6.74
C GLY A 143 2.95 -0.57 -5.34
N SER A 144 2.38 0.34 -4.54
CA SER A 144 2.90 0.66 -3.20
C SER A 144 2.87 -0.57 -2.28
N GLU A 145 1.94 -1.49 -2.48
CA GLU A 145 1.81 -2.76 -1.78
C GLU A 145 3.03 -3.70 -1.89
N VAL A 146 3.88 -3.50 -2.89
CA VAL A 146 5.14 -4.26 -3.09
C VAL A 146 6.38 -3.35 -3.07
N ALA A 147 6.20 -2.05 -2.87
CA ALA A 147 7.28 -1.07 -2.87
C ALA A 147 7.86 -0.83 -1.47
N ARG A 148 9.17 -0.56 -1.42
CA ARG A 148 9.90 -0.15 -0.19
C ARG A 148 9.77 1.34 0.15
N GLY A 149 9.04 2.09 -0.66
CA GLY A 149 8.91 3.54 -0.59
C GLY A 149 7.57 3.98 -0.01
N ALA A 150 7.55 5.14 0.63
CA ALA A 150 6.35 5.91 0.95
C ALA A 150 6.60 7.38 0.64
N ILE A 151 5.58 8.08 0.14
CA ILE A 151 5.65 9.51 -0.14
C ILE A 151 4.69 10.26 0.78
N ILE A 152 5.20 11.16 1.61
CA ILE A 152 4.41 11.89 2.62
C ILE A 152 4.69 13.40 2.51
N ILE A 153 3.64 14.20 2.62
CA ILE A 153 3.74 15.67 2.73
C ILE A 153 3.99 16.03 4.19
N LEU A 154 5.11 16.67 4.46
CA LEU A 154 5.50 17.08 5.82
C LEU A 154 4.90 18.42 6.22
N ASP A 155 4.98 18.74 7.52
CA ASP A 155 4.49 20.02 8.05
C ASP A 155 5.23 21.23 7.45
N ASP A 156 6.47 21.04 6.97
CA ASP A 156 7.24 22.06 6.23
C ASP A 156 6.84 22.17 4.74
N HIS A 157 5.74 21.52 4.35
CA HIS A 157 5.14 21.47 3.02
C HIS A 157 5.94 20.72 1.95
N ARG A 158 7.08 20.10 2.30
CA ARG A 158 7.83 19.27 1.36
C ARG A 158 7.17 17.90 1.20
N LYS A 159 7.06 17.42 -0.04
CA LYS A 159 6.66 16.05 -0.37
C LYS A 159 7.91 15.17 -0.39
N LEU A 160 8.15 14.41 0.68
CA LEU A 160 9.38 13.64 0.86
C LEU A 160 9.15 12.14 0.71
N GLY A 161 10.16 11.47 0.18
CA GLY A 161 10.21 10.02 0.07
C GLY A 161 10.95 9.36 1.23
N PHE A 162 10.39 8.25 1.70
CA PHE A 162 10.92 7.40 2.77
C PHE A 162 11.17 6.01 2.17
N HIS A 163 12.42 5.58 2.11
CA HIS A 163 12.79 4.31 1.48
C HIS A 163 13.56 3.43 2.45
N SER A 164 13.04 2.25 2.75
CA SER A 164 13.74 1.21 3.51
C SER A 164 13.12 -0.15 3.24
N TRP A 165 13.94 -1.20 3.22
CA TRP A 165 13.46 -2.59 3.11
C TRP A 165 12.54 -2.99 4.28
N HIS A 166 12.62 -2.29 5.41
CA HIS A 166 11.75 -2.51 6.55
C HIS A 166 10.33 -1.94 6.38
N LEU A 167 10.09 -1.14 5.33
CA LEU A 167 8.74 -0.61 4.98
C LEU A 167 8.00 -1.46 3.96
N VAL A 168 8.66 -2.47 3.39
CA VAL A 168 8.04 -3.36 2.42
C VAL A 168 6.95 -4.17 3.14
N PRO A 169 5.69 -4.15 2.65
CA PRO A 169 4.63 -4.96 3.24
C PRO A 169 5.01 -6.44 3.29
N LYS A 170 4.66 -7.11 4.39
CA LYS A 170 4.90 -8.55 4.58
C LYS A 170 4.02 -9.38 3.65
N SER A 171 2.84 -8.86 3.33
CA SER A 171 1.92 -9.44 2.37
C SER A 171 1.21 -8.35 1.57
N ALA A 172 0.94 -8.65 0.31
CA ALA A 172 0.04 -7.89 -0.56
C ALA A 172 -1.11 -8.82 -0.97
N ILE A 173 -2.33 -8.49 -0.55
CA ILE A 173 -3.54 -9.24 -0.86
C ILE A 173 -4.28 -8.49 -1.96
N CYS A 174 -3.95 -8.83 -3.21
CA CYS A 174 -4.49 -8.22 -4.41
C CYS A 174 -5.79 -8.94 -4.79
N ASP A 175 -6.91 -8.49 -4.23
CA ASP A 175 -8.24 -9.01 -4.51
C ASP A 175 -8.98 -8.11 -5.52
N PRO A 176 -9.18 -8.54 -6.79
CA PRO A 176 -9.86 -7.73 -7.80
C PRO A 176 -11.28 -7.32 -7.40
N GLU A 177 -11.97 -8.05 -6.51
CA GLU A 177 -13.31 -7.65 -6.04
C GLU A 177 -13.31 -6.35 -5.23
N LEU A 178 -12.15 -5.91 -4.77
CA LEU A 178 -11.98 -4.65 -4.03
C LEU A 178 -11.67 -3.46 -4.94
N THR A 179 -11.42 -3.69 -6.23
CA THR A 179 -11.24 -2.64 -7.24
C THR A 179 -12.51 -2.39 -8.04
N LEU A 180 -13.45 -3.34 -8.05
CA LEU A 180 -14.77 -3.19 -8.67
C LEU A 180 -15.53 -2.01 -8.06
N GLY A 181 -16.16 -1.21 -8.92
CA GLY A 181 -16.89 0.00 -8.51
C GLY A 181 -16.00 1.22 -8.22
N LEU A 182 -14.68 1.13 -8.43
CA LEU A 182 -13.82 2.31 -8.43
C LEU A 182 -14.31 3.31 -9.51
N PRO A 183 -14.43 4.61 -9.21
CA PRO A 183 -14.89 5.59 -10.19
C PRO A 183 -14.06 5.58 -11.46
N ALA A 184 -14.71 5.66 -12.63
CA ALA A 184 -14.05 5.58 -13.95
C ALA A 184 -12.81 6.47 -14.09
N LYS A 185 -12.86 7.71 -13.58
CA LYS A 185 -11.71 8.63 -13.62
C LYS A 185 -10.53 8.13 -12.77
N LEU A 186 -10.79 7.53 -11.62
CA LEU A 186 -9.75 6.93 -10.78
C LEU A 186 -9.20 5.66 -11.44
N THR A 187 -10.06 4.79 -11.99
CA THR A 187 -9.62 3.61 -12.75
C THR A 187 -8.69 3.99 -13.90
N ALA A 188 -9.07 4.99 -14.71
CA ALA A 188 -8.23 5.50 -15.78
C ALA A 188 -6.90 6.07 -15.26
N ALA A 189 -6.95 6.89 -14.21
CA ALA A 189 -5.75 7.53 -13.65
C ALA A 189 -4.76 6.49 -13.09
N THR A 190 -5.23 5.54 -12.28
CA THR A 190 -4.37 4.52 -11.68
C THR A 190 -3.90 3.48 -12.70
N GLY A 191 -4.75 3.11 -13.66
CA GLY A 191 -4.32 2.19 -14.72
C GLY A 191 -3.26 2.79 -15.65
N MET A 192 -3.37 4.09 -15.97
CA MET A 192 -2.32 4.79 -16.70
C MET A 192 -1.03 4.94 -15.88
N ASP A 193 -1.12 5.07 -14.56
CA ASP A 193 0.03 5.04 -13.64
C ASP A 193 0.76 3.68 -13.72
N ALA A 194 0.03 2.56 -13.66
CA ALA A 194 0.61 1.22 -13.85
C ALA A 194 1.27 1.04 -15.24
N ILE A 195 0.63 1.54 -16.30
CA ILE A 195 1.19 1.50 -17.67
C ILE A 195 2.49 2.31 -17.74
N ALA A 196 2.51 3.52 -17.14
CA ALA A 196 3.71 4.35 -17.08
C ALA A 196 4.84 3.63 -16.33
N HIS A 197 4.57 3.04 -15.17
CA HIS A 197 5.55 2.24 -14.43
C HIS A 197 6.13 1.08 -15.26
N CYS A 198 5.29 0.38 -16.03
CA CYS A 198 5.75 -0.69 -16.92
C CYS A 198 6.68 -0.17 -18.02
N MET A 199 6.30 0.94 -18.67
CA MET A 199 7.11 1.57 -19.71
C MET A 199 8.44 2.11 -19.16
N GLU A 200 8.40 2.82 -18.04
CA GLU A 200 9.57 3.40 -17.39
C GLU A 200 10.54 2.33 -16.91
N THR A 201 10.03 1.19 -16.41
CA THR A 201 10.85 0.04 -16.01
C THR A 201 11.63 -0.51 -17.20
N PHE A 202 10.95 -0.73 -18.33
CA PHE A 202 11.59 -1.28 -19.54
C PHE A 202 12.56 -0.29 -20.21
N MET A 203 12.27 1.01 -20.13
CA MET A 203 13.10 2.07 -20.71
C MET A 203 14.23 2.53 -19.77
N ALA A 204 14.28 2.02 -18.53
CA ALA A 204 15.30 2.40 -17.56
C ALA A 204 16.71 2.02 -18.06
N PRO A 205 17.75 2.80 -17.71
CA PRO A 205 19.13 2.50 -18.12
C PRO A 205 19.70 1.23 -17.48
N ALA A 206 19.05 0.70 -16.43
CA ALA A 206 19.50 -0.48 -15.71
C ALA A 206 19.10 -1.77 -16.46
N PHE A 207 20.08 -2.61 -16.81
CA PHE A 207 19.81 -3.89 -17.47
C PHE A 207 19.32 -4.94 -16.46
N ASN A 208 18.03 -5.31 -16.54
CA ASN A 208 17.42 -6.29 -15.65
C ASN A 208 16.34 -7.14 -16.37
N PRO A 209 16.71 -8.19 -17.12
CA PRO A 209 15.78 -8.99 -17.92
C PRO A 209 14.58 -9.57 -17.15
N PRO A 210 14.70 -10.02 -15.89
CA PRO A 210 13.53 -10.40 -15.08
C PRO A 210 12.52 -9.26 -14.88
N ALA A 211 12.99 -8.04 -14.62
CA ALA A 211 12.11 -6.87 -14.47
C ALA A 211 11.49 -6.48 -15.82
N ASP A 212 12.27 -6.56 -16.90
CA ASP A 212 11.78 -6.30 -18.27
C ASP A 212 10.63 -7.24 -18.63
N GLY A 213 10.73 -8.52 -18.29
CA GLY A 213 9.66 -9.50 -18.52
C GLY A 213 8.35 -9.14 -17.81
N ILE A 214 8.43 -8.68 -16.56
CA ILE A 214 7.27 -8.24 -15.78
C ILE A 214 6.70 -6.94 -16.34
N GLY A 215 7.56 -5.98 -16.68
CA GLY A 215 7.15 -4.71 -17.26
C GLY A 215 6.44 -4.90 -18.60
N LEU A 216 6.95 -5.77 -19.48
CA LEU A 216 6.34 -6.04 -20.79
C LEU A 216 5.00 -6.77 -20.68
N ASP A 217 4.89 -7.82 -19.85
CA ASP A 217 3.61 -8.53 -19.63
C ASP A 217 2.58 -7.60 -18.96
N GLY A 218 2.99 -6.82 -17.95
CA GLY A 218 2.16 -5.81 -17.30
C GLY A 218 1.66 -4.75 -18.27
N LEU A 219 2.54 -4.23 -19.15
CA LEU A 219 2.17 -3.27 -20.19
C LEU A 219 1.14 -3.85 -21.17
N GLN A 220 1.37 -5.07 -21.65
CA GLN A 220 0.45 -5.74 -22.57
C GLN A 220 -0.95 -5.89 -21.95
N ARG A 221 -1.03 -6.33 -20.69
CA ARG A 221 -2.30 -6.49 -19.97
C ARG A 221 -2.96 -5.14 -19.72
N GLY A 222 -2.22 -4.17 -19.19
CA GLY A 222 -2.75 -2.83 -18.89
C GLY A 222 -3.30 -2.16 -20.15
N TRP A 223 -2.53 -2.15 -21.23
CA TRP A 223 -2.93 -1.54 -22.49
C TRP A 223 -4.18 -2.19 -23.10
N ALA A 224 -4.30 -3.52 -23.02
CA ALA A 224 -5.42 -4.24 -23.60
C ALA A 224 -6.74 -4.04 -22.84
N HIS A 225 -6.71 -3.75 -21.53
CA HIS A 225 -7.92 -3.77 -20.68
C HIS A 225 -8.30 -2.41 -20.08
N ILE A 226 -7.40 -1.41 -20.04
CA ILE A 226 -7.65 -0.13 -19.34
C ILE A 226 -8.89 0.60 -19.84
N GLU A 227 -9.13 0.61 -21.15
CA GLU A 227 -10.31 1.28 -21.72
C GLU A 227 -11.60 0.58 -21.29
N ARG A 228 -11.61 -0.76 -21.30
CA ARG A 228 -12.75 -1.58 -20.89
C ARG A 228 -13.07 -1.37 -19.42
N ALA A 229 -12.08 -1.52 -18.53
CA ALA A 229 -12.22 -1.32 -17.09
C ALA A 229 -12.65 0.13 -16.74
N THR A 230 -12.23 1.12 -17.53
CA THR A 230 -12.65 2.52 -17.34
C THR A 230 -14.11 2.74 -17.73
N ARG A 231 -14.57 2.10 -18.81
CA ARG A 231 -15.96 2.22 -19.31
C ARG A 231 -16.95 1.45 -18.43
N ASP A 232 -16.55 0.27 -17.97
CA ASP A 232 -17.36 -0.60 -17.12
C ASP A 232 -16.51 -1.08 -15.92
N GLY A 233 -16.65 -0.39 -14.78
CA GLY A 233 -15.96 -0.74 -13.53
C GLY A 233 -16.54 -1.97 -12.83
N SER A 234 -17.52 -2.64 -13.42
CA SER A 234 -18.04 -3.95 -12.97
C SER A 234 -17.52 -5.12 -13.80
N ASP A 235 -16.80 -4.83 -14.89
CA ASP A 235 -16.22 -5.83 -15.76
C ASP A 235 -15.09 -6.58 -15.04
N ARG A 236 -15.19 -7.90 -15.03
CA ARG A 236 -14.26 -8.81 -14.33
C ARG A 236 -13.10 -9.29 -15.19
N GLU A 237 -13.16 -9.04 -16.50
CA GLU A 237 -12.27 -9.57 -17.53
C GLU A 237 -11.32 -8.51 -18.12
#